data_AF-A0A349LNW0-F1
#
_entry.id   AF-A0A349LNW0-F1
#
_cell.length_a   1.000
_cell.length_b   1.000
_cell.length_c   1.000
_cell.angle_alpha   90.00
_cell.angle_beta   90.00
_cell.angle_gamma   90.00
#
_symmetry.space_group_name_H-M   'P 1'
#
loop_
_entity.id
_entity.type
_entity.pdbx_description
1 polymer ?
#
loop_
_entity_poly.entity_id
_entity_poly.type
_entity_poly.pdbx_seq_one_letter_code
_entity_poly.pdbx_strand_id
1 'polypeptide(L)'
;MQGFAMNIRRPLFKDPRVREALGYALDFEWLNRQIFFDQYSRINSYFTNSDLSANFNGPRKPTESELKLLKPLKEKYPQWVPDAVFGPMPAAPSTNPPGSLRQNLKKAREL
;
A
#
# COMPACT_ATOMS: atom_id res chain seq x y z
N MET A 1 7.61 10.97 1.77
CA MET A 1 7.52 9.49 1.71
C MET A 1 8.93 8.92 1.56
N GLN A 2 9.26 7.87 2.33
CA GLN A 2 10.50 7.10 2.18
C GLN A 2 10.14 5.62 2.09
N GLY A 3 10.86 4.86 1.25
CA GLY A 3 10.63 3.43 1.09
C GLY A 3 11.54 2.80 0.05
N PHE A 4 11.34 1.50 -0.21
CA PHE A 4 12.06 0.77 -1.24
C PHE A 4 11.39 0.96 -2.59
N ALA A 5 12.08 1.62 -3.52
CA ALA A 5 11.62 1.75 -4.90
C ALA A 5 12.09 0.55 -5.73
N MET A 6 11.14 -0.19 -6.31
CA MET A 6 11.46 -1.33 -7.18
C MET A 6 11.67 -0.87 -8.63
N ASN A 7 12.77 -1.29 -9.24
CA ASN A 7 13.06 -0.94 -10.64
C ASN A 7 12.22 -1.80 -11.61
N ILE A 8 11.03 -1.32 -11.95
CA ILE A 8 10.07 -2.02 -12.84
C ILE A 8 10.56 -2.23 -14.28
N ARG A 9 11.72 -1.68 -14.65
CA ARG A 9 12.38 -1.95 -15.95
C ARG A 9 12.99 -3.35 -16.00
N ARG A 10 13.30 -3.96 -14.85
CA ARG A 10 13.86 -5.31 -14.76
C ARG A 10 12.74 -6.36 -14.82
N PRO A 11 12.92 -7.48 -15.55
CA PRO A 11 11.90 -8.53 -15.68
C PRO A 11 11.36 -9.04 -14.34
N LEU A 12 12.23 -9.17 -13.33
CA LEU A 12 11.89 -9.65 -11.99
C LEU A 12 10.76 -8.83 -11.31
N PHE A 13 10.66 -7.53 -11.57
CA PHE A 13 9.71 -6.64 -10.89
C PHE A 13 8.55 -6.21 -11.79
N LYS A 14 8.38 -6.80 -12.98
CA LYS A 14 7.29 -6.43 -13.90
C LYS A 14 5.92 -6.81 -13.35
N ASP A 15 5.80 -7.98 -12.74
CA ASP A 15 4.54 -8.45 -12.17
C ASP A 15 4.20 -7.67 -10.88
N PRO A 16 3.04 -6.98 -10.80
CA PRO A 16 2.60 -6.29 -9.58
C PRO A 16 2.48 -7.20 -8.36
N ARG A 17 2.14 -8.48 -8.54
CA ARG A 17 1.95 -9.45 -7.46
C ARG A 17 3.26 -9.77 -6.75
N VAL A 18 4.36 -9.84 -7.50
CA VAL A 18 5.71 -9.99 -6.94
C VAL A 18 6.05 -8.78 -6.05
N ARG A 19 5.71 -7.57 -6.50
CA ARG A 19 5.97 -6.34 -5.73
C ARG A 19 5.13 -6.29 -4.45
N GLU A 20 3.88 -6.72 -4.53
CA GLU A 20 2.98 -6.85 -3.38
C GLU A 20 3.50 -7.90 -2.38
N ALA A 21 3.90 -9.08 -2.86
CA ALA A 21 4.49 -10.14 -2.05
C ALA A 21 5.73 -9.68 -1.27
N LEU A 22 6.62 -8.91 -1.92
CA LEU A 22 7.76 -8.29 -1.24
C LEU A 22 7.35 -7.25 -0.19
N GLY A 23 6.22 -6.57 -0.39
CA GLY A 23 5.63 -5.67 0.61
C GLY A 23 5.17 -6.42 1.87
N TYR A 24 4.57 -7.61 1.71
CA TYR A 24 4.21 -8.50 2.83
C TYR A 24 5.43 -9.05 3.57
N ALA A 25 6.58 -9.18 2.92
CA ALA A 25 7.80 -9.67 3.54
C ALA A 25 8.49 -8.65 4.46
N LEU A 26 8.08 -7.38 4.43
CA LEU A 26 8.68 -6.32 5.26
C LEU A 26 8.06 -6.31 6.67
N ASP A 27 8.85 -6.69 7.67
CA ASP A 27 8.47 -6.60 9.08
C ASP A 27 8.73 -5.18 9.63
N PHE A 28 7.75 -4.29 9.48
CA PHE A 28 7.87 -2.91 9.96
C PHE A 28 8.00 -2.85 11.48
N GLU A 29 7.14 -3.58 12.18
CA GLU A 29 7.05 -3.52 13.63
C GLU A 29 8.34 -4.04 14.27
N TRP A 30 9.01 -5.03 13.66
CA TRP A 30 10.35 -5.42 14.06
C TRP A 30 11.38 -4.30 13.81
N LEU A 31 11.40 -3.70 12.61
CA LEU A 31 12.33 -2.60 12.30
C LEU A 31 12.15 -1.42 13.27
N ASN A 32 10.90 -1.06 13.55
CA ASN A 32 10.57 0.04 14.43
C ASN A 32 11.06 -0.22 15.86
N ARG A 33 10.78 -1.42 16.39
CA ARG A 33 11.21 -1.82 17.73
C ARG A 33 12.73 -1.97 17.87
N GLN A 34 13.40 -2.53 16.86
CA GLN A 34 14.81 -2.93 16.99
C GLN A 34 15.80 -1.86 16.51
N ILE A 35 15.43 -1.07 15.50
CA ILE A 35 16.35 -0.12 14.86
C ILE A 35 15.93 1.32 15.15
N PHE A 36 14.62 1.58 15.20
CA PHE A 36 14.11 2.94 15.30
C PHE A 36 13.57 3.33 16.68
N PHE A 37 13.76 2.47 17.68
CA PHE A 37 13.35 2.73 19.07
C PHE A 37 11.87 3.12 19.21
N ASP A 38 11.01 2.53 18.39
CA ASP A 38 9.57 2.80 18.30
C ASP A 38 9.18 4.25 18.00
N GLN A 39 10.10 5.04 17.42
CA GLN A 39 9.88 6.46 17.14
C GLN A 39 9.10 6.72 15.84
N TYR A 40 8.95 5.74 14.95
CA TYR A 40 8.24 5.92 13.68
C TYR A 40 6.86 5.28 13.65
N SER A 41 6.01 5.81 12.78
CA SER A 41 4.74 5.20 12.37
C SER A 41 4.82 4.75 10.92
N ARG A 42 4.09 3.70 10.58
CA ARG A 42 4.10 3.15 9.22
C ARG A 42 3.47 4.15 8.24
N ILE A 43 4.24 4.55 7.23
CA ILE A 43 3.72 5.33 6.09
C ILE A 43 2.69 4.47 5.35
N ASN A 44 1.51 5.03 5.12
CA ASN A 44 0.41 4.36 4.41
C ASN A 44 -0.05 5.14 3.19
N SER A 45 0.42 6.37 2.95
CA SER A 45 0.02 7.23 1.84
C SER A 45 1.24 7.96 1.26
N TYR A 46 1.17 8.31 -0.03
CA TYR A 46 2.16 9.20 -0.67
C TYR A 46 2.19 10.58 0.00
N PHE A 47 1.05 11.01 0.53
CA PHE A 47 0.83 12.29 1.21
C PHE A 47 0.53 12.11 2.71
N THR A 48 1.12 11.10 3.36
CA THR A 48 0.95 10.87 4.81
C THR A 48 1.20 12.15 5.62
N ASN A 49 0.41 12.35 6.68
CA ASN A 49 0.42 13.53 7.54
C ASN A 49 -0.01 14.84 6.85
N SER A 50 -0.92 14.75 5.88
CA SER A 50 -1.55 15.90 5.25
C SER A 50 -3.01 15.61 4.91
N ASP A 51 -3.77 16.67 4.66
CA ASP A 51 -5.14 16.65 4.16
C ASP A 51 -5.30 16.02 2.76
N LEU A 52 -4.20 15.96 2.00
CA LEU A 52 -4.11 15.27 0.72
C LEU A 52 -4.01 13.74 0.85
N SER A 53 -3.93 13.21 2.08
CA SER A 53 -3.88 11.76 2.29
C SER A 53 -5.23 11.12 2.00
N ALA A 54 -5.24 10.03 1.23
CA ALA A 54 -6.45 9.26 0.90
C ALA A 54 -7.21 8.69 2.11
N ASN A 55 -6.66 8.82 3.32
CA ASN A 55 -7.26 8.38 4.58
C ASN A 55 -7.33 9.49 5.65
N PHE A 56 -7.12 10.76 5.29
CA PHE A 56 -6.99 11.86 6.26
C PHE A 56 -8.22 12.01 7.18
N ASN A 57 -9.43 12.03 6.60
CA ASN A 57 -10.68 12.27 7.35
C ASN A 57 -11.53 11.01 7.58
N GLY A 58 -10.92 9.82 7.59
CA GLY A 58 -11.65 8.57 7.85
C GLY A 58 -12.32 7.84 6.67
N PRO A 59 -12.50 8.37 5.44
CA PRO A 59 -12.87 7.52 4.32
C PRO A 59 -11.62 6.77 3.85
N ARG A 60 -11.70 5.45 3.78
CA ARG A 60 -10.71 4.62 3.06
C ARG A 60 -11.10 4.44 1.59
N LYS A 61 -12.25 4.97 1.16
CA LYS A 61 -12.78 4.87 -0.20
C LYS A 61 -12.87 6.26 -0.81
N PRO A 62 -12.77 6.40 -2.15
CA PRO A 62 -12.98 7.68 -2.78
C PRO A 62 -14.37 8.26 -2.46
N THR A 63 -14.40 9.55 -2.13
CA THR A 63 -15.61 10.35 -1.98
C THR A 63 -16.34 10.52 -3.31
N GLU A 64 -17.60 10.97 -3.28
CA GLU A 64 -18.35 11.23 -4.51
C GLU A 64 -17.66 12.24 -5.44
N SER A 65 -17.01 13.25 -4.86
CA SER A 65 -16.24 14.26 -5.61
C SER A 65 -15.02 13.65 -6.29
N GLU A 66 -14.28 12.77 -5.61
CA GLU A 66 -13.15 12.05 -6.21
C GLU A 66 -13.62 11.06 -7.28
N LEU A 67 -14.76 10.39 -7.07
CA LEU A 67 -15.36 9.48 -8.06
C LEU A 67 -15.74 10.20 -9.35
N LYS A 68 -16.20 11.46 -9.28
CA LYS A 68 -16.47 12.30 -10.47
C LYS A 68 -15.22 12.55 -11.32
N LEU A 69 -14.03 12.55 -10.70
CA LEU A 69 -12.75 12.67 -11.40
C LEU A 69 -12.23 11.31 -11.88
N LEU A 70 -12.35 10.27 -11.05
CA LEU A 70 -11.81 8.94 -11.34
C LEU A 70 -12.56 8.20 -12.46
N LYS A 71 -13.89 8.36 -12.57
CA LYS A 71 -14.69 7.69 -13.61
C LYS A 71 -14.28 8.09 -15.04
N PRO A 72 -14.21 9.39 -15.41
CA PRO A 72 -13.71 9.79 -16.73
C PRO A 72 -12.27 9.36 -16.98
N LEU A 73 -11.41 9.37 -15.94
CA LEU A 73 -10.03 8.91 -16.05
C LEU A 73 -9.96 7.40 -16.33
N LYS A 74 -10.83 6.60 -15.72
CA LYS A 74 -10.94 5.16 -15.99
C LYS A 74 -11.40 4.90 -17.42
N GLU A 75 -12.40 5.65 -17.89
CA GLU A 75 -12.88 5.54 -19.28
C GLU A 75 -11.77 5.88 -20.29
N LYS A 76 -10.99 6.94 -20.01
CA LYS A 76 -9.91 7.38 -20.91
C LYS A 76 -8.64 6.52 -20.82
N TYR A 77 -8.32 6.02 -19.63
CA TYR A 77 -7.07 5.31 -19.33
C TYR A 77 -7.31 4.04 -18.51
N PRO A 78 -8.05 3.05 -19.04
CA PRO A 78 -8.48 1.88 -18.29
C PRO A 78 -7.31 1.03 -17.75
N GLN A 79 -6.18 1.07 -18.46
CA GLN A 79 -4.94 0.38 -18.07
C GLN A 79 -4.21 1.02 -16.88
N TRP A 80 -4.37 2.33 -16.67
CA TRP A 80 -3.65 3.09 -15.63
C TRP A 80 -4.51 3.33 -14.39
N VAL A 81 -5.83 3.15 -14.49
CA VAL A 81 -6.78 3.28 -13.38
C VAL A 81 -7.38 1.90 -13.09
N PRO A 82 -6.78 1.08 -12.21
CA PRO A 82 -7.32 -0.23 -11.87
C PRO A 82 -8.57 -0.11 -10.98
N ASP A 83 -9.44 -1.13 -11.01
CA ASP A 83 -10.72 -1.10 -10.29
C ASP A 83 -10.54 -1.01 -8.77
N ALA A 84 -9.40 -1.48 -8.27
CA ALA A 84 -9.00 -1.37 -6.87
C ALA A 84 -9.00 0.08 -6.34
N VAL A 85 -8.81 1.09 -7.21
CA VAL A 85 -8.84 2.52 -6.81
C VAL A 85 -10.22 2.95 -6.31
N PHE A 86 -11.29 2.31 -6.79
CA PHE A 86 -12.67 2.58 -6.34
C PHE A 86 -13.03 1.84 -5.04
N GLY A 87 -12.18 0.88 -4.63
CA GLY A 87 -12.34 0.09 -3.43
C GLY A 87 -11.80 0.78 -2.17
N PRO A 88 -11.84 0.08 -1.03
CA PRO A 88 -11.16 0.54 0.16
C PRO A 88 -9.64 0.49 -0.05
N MET A 89 -8.97 1.52 0.42
CA MET A 89 -7.52 1.66 0.45
C MET A 89 -6.92 0.46 1.18
N PRO A 90 -5.95 -0.24 0.56
CA PRO A 90 -5.28 -1.36 1.20
C PRO A 90 -4.49 -0.88 2.41
N ALA A 91 -4.58 -1.63 3.51
CA ALA A 91 -3.75 -1.39 4.67
C ALA A 91 -2.33 -1.91 4.41
N ALA A 92 -1.33 -1.25 5.02
CA ALA A 92 0.00 -1.83 5.06
C ALA A 92 -0.04 -3.17 5.83
N PRO A 93 0.71 -4.20 5.40
CA PRO A 93 0.88 -5.41 6.18
C PRO A 93 1.39 -5.09 7.58
N SER A 94 0.85 -5.75 8.59
CA SER A 94 1.28 -5.61 9.98
C SER A 94 1.68 -6.96 10.54
N THR A 95 2.65 -6.97 11.45
CA THR A 95 3.05 -8.15 12.22
C THR A 95 2.58 -8.08 13.68
N ASN A 96 1.80 -7.05 14.06
CA ASN A 96 1.20 -6.95 15.39
C ASN A 96 0.19 -8.09 15.64
N PRO A 97 0.06 -8.60 16.88
CA PRO A 97 -0.93 -9.62 17.24
C PRO A 97 -2.36 -9.20 16.87
N PRO A 98 -3.20 -10.13 16.36
CA PRO A 98 -2.98 -11.58 16.17
C PRO A 98 -2.19 -11.95 14.90
N GLY A 99 -1.67 -10.95 14.18
CA GLY A 99 -0.83 -11.10 13.00
C GLY A 99 0.56 -11.67 13.29
N SER A 100 1.28 -12.04 12.24
CA SER A 100 2.71 -12.40 12.32
C SER A 100 3.39 -12.30 10.96
N LEU A 101 4.72 -12.18 10.94
CA LEU A 101 5.49 -12.24 9.70
C LEU A 101 5.23 -13.55 8.93
N ARG A 102 5.10 -14.69 9.63
CA ARG A 102 4.79 -15.98 8.98
C ARG A 102 3.45 -15.94 8.23
N GLN A 103 2.42 -15.31 8.79
CA GLN A 103 1.13 -15.16 8.11
C GLN A 103 1.25 -14.25 6.88
N ASN A 104 2.01 -13.15 6.98
CA ASN A 104 2.25 -12.27 5.84
C ASN A 104 3.00 -13.01 4.72
N LEU A 105 4.02 -13.81 5.06
CA LEU A 105 4.77 -14.61 4.08
C LEU A 105 3.92 -15.72 3.44
N LYS A 106 2.92 -16.27 4.16
CA LYS A 106 1.94 -17.18 3.54
C LYS A 106 1.10 -16.48 2.48
N LYS A 107 0.58 -15.27 2.77
CA LYS A 107 -0.14 -14.45 1.80
C LYS A 107 0.74 -14.09 0.59
N ALA A 108 1.99 -13.71 0.86
CA ALA A 108 2.97 -13.39 -0.19
C ALA A 108 3.19 -14.55 -1.16
N ARG A 109 3.15 -15.80 -0.68
CA ARG A 109 3.33 -17.01 -1.49
C ARG A 109 2.11 -17.35 -2.36
N GLU A 110 0.93 -16.85 -2.00
CA GLU A 110 -0.33 -17.14 -2.71
C GLU A 110 -0.58 -16.19 -3.90
N LEU A 111 0.19 -15.09 -4.00
CA LEU A 111 0.13 -14.09 -5.07
C LEU A 111 0.89 -14.52 -6.33
#